data_AF-A0A4W5LCE3-F1
#
_entry.id   AF-A0A4W5LCE3-F1
#
_cell.length_a   1.000
_cell.length_b   1.000
_cell.length_c   1.000
_cell.angle_alpha   90.00
_cell.angle_beta   90.00
_cell.angle_gamma   90.00
#
_symmetry.space_group_name_H-M   'P 1'
#
loop_
_entity.id
_entity.type
_entity.pdbx_description
1 polymer ?
#
loop_
_entity_poly.entity_id
_entity_poly.type
_entity_poly.pdbx_seq_one_letter_code
_entity_poly.pdbx_strand_id
1 'polypeptide(L)'
;MIPTNPPPTFRKPELWTDDFTHFVKKCLVKNPEQRATATQLLQHPFITAAKPVSILRDLITESMEMKAKRQQEQQRELEEDDDSVRIVNQSINQMY
;
A
#
# COMPACT_ATOMS: atom_id res chain seq x y z
N MET A 1 -4.68 -15.81 -24.25
CA MET A 1 -3.34 -16.44 -24.37
C MET A 1 -2.55 -16.05 -23.14
N ILE A 2 -1.90 -16.99 -22.44
CA ILE A 2 -0.99 -16.63 -21.33
C ILE A 2 0.29 -16.06 -21.95
N PRO A 3 0.80 -14.89 -21.50
CA PRO A 3 1.97 -14.26 -22.10
C PRO A 3 3.17 -15.22 -22.27
N THR A 4 3.88 -15.13 -23.39
CA THR A 4 5.05 -15.99 -23.70
C THR A 4 6.27 -15.68 -22.85
N ASN A 5 6.34 -14.49 -22.26
CA ASN A 5 7.45 -14.05 -21.43
C ASN A 5 7.71 -15.01 -20.26
N PRO A 6 8.98 -15.18 -19.87
CA PRO A 6 9.32 -15.93 -18.65
C PRO A 6 8.70 -15.25 -17.42
N PRO A 7 8.53 -16.00 -16.30
CA PRO A 7 8.08 -15.42 -15.04
C PRO A 7 8.90 -14.18 -14.67
N PRO A 8 8.25 -13.09 -14.22
CA PRO A 8 8.98 -11.90 -13.81
C PRO A 8 9.80 -12.17 -12.55
N THR A 9 10.85 -11.37 -12.37
CA THR A 9 11.71 -11.37 -11.18
C THR A 9 11.88 -9.94 -10.67
N PHE A 10 12.53 -9.77 -9.51
CA PHE A 10 12.86 -8.46 -8.97
C PHE A 10 13.79 -7.67 -9.92
N ARG A 11 13.57 -6.36 -10.02
CA ARG A 11 14.43 -5.46 -10.82
C ARG A 11 15.87 -5.40 -10.31
N LYS A 12 16.03 -5.56 -8.99
CA LYS A 12 17.31 -5.54 -8.25
C LYS A 12 17.34 -6.74 -7.28
N PRO A 13 17.65 -7.95 -7.78
CA PRO A 13 17.63 -9.17 -6.96
C PRO A 13 18.55 -9.11 -5.74
N GLU A 14 19.64 -8.35 -5.82
CA GLU A 14 20.65 -8.17 -4.76
C GLU A 14 20.12 -7.48 -3.49
N LEU A 15 18.96 -6.82 -3.58
CA LEU A 15 18.31 -6.20 -2.41
C LEU A 15 17.46 -7.17 -1.61
N TRP A 16 17.28 -8.40 -2.10
CA TRP A 16 16.34 -9.36 -1.54
C TRP A 16 17.06 -10.64 -1.13
N THR A 17 16.56 -11.27 -0.07
CA THR A 17 17.10 -12.55 0.39
C THR A 17 16.77 -13.67 -0.58
N ASP A 18 17.58 -14.73 -0.57
CA ASP A 18 17.35 -15.93 -1.37
C ASP A 18 15.99 -16.57 -1.07
N ASP A 19 15.61 -16.62 0.22
CA ASP A 19 14.32 -17.13 0.65
C ASP A 19 13.15 -16.32 0.06
N PHE A 20 13.25 -14.99 0.04
CA PHE A 20 12.18 -14.16 -0.51
C PHE A 20 12.10 -14.31 -2.04
N THR A 21 13.24 -14.33 -2.71
CA THR A 21 13.33 -14.54 -4.16
C THR A 21 12.79 -15.93 -4.57
N HIS A 22 13.14 -16.96 -3.82
CA HIS A 22 12.66 -18.32 -4.05
C HIS A 22 11.15 -18.44 -3.79
N PHE A 23 10.63 -17.80 -2.73
CA PHE A 23 9.20 -17.73 -2.45
C PHE A 23 8.42 -17.14 -3.63
N VAL A 24 8.83 -15.98 -4.14
CA VAL A 24 8.19 -15.34 -5.29
C VAL A 24 8.26 -16.21 -6.54
N LYS A 25 9.39 -16.88 -6.79
CA LYS A 25 9.54 -17.83 -7.90
C LYS A 25 8.54 -18.98 -7.83
N LYS A 26 8.25 -19.51 -6.63
CA LYS A 26 7.23 -20.56 -6.42
C LYS A 26 5.81 -20.07 -6.69
N CYS A 27 5.52 -18.80 -6.42
CA CYS A 27 4.23 -18.17 -6.74
C CYS A 27 4.05 -17.94 -8.24
N LEU A 28 5.13 -17.62 -8.97
CA LEU A 28 5.10 -17.21 -10.38
C LEU A 28 5.37 -18.36 -11.37
N VAL A 29 5.05 -19.59 -11.01
CA VAL A 29 5.12 -20.72 -11.97
C VAL A 29 3.98 -20.59 -12.98
N LYS A 30 4.35 -20.53 -14.27
CA LYS A 30 3.42 -20.30 -15.39
C LYS A 30 2.43 -21.45 -15.58
N ASN A 31 2.88 -22.70 -15.41
CA ASN A 31 2.00 -23.86 -15.44
C ASN A 31 1.23 -23.95 -14.11
N PRO A 32 -0.11 -23.77 -14.09
CA PRO A 32 -0.89 -23.79 -12.86
C PRO A 32 -0.81 -25.13 -12.12
N GLU A 33 -0.65 -26.25 -12.82
CA GLU A 33 -0.54 -27.58 -12.21
C GLU A 33 0.78 -27.77 -11.44
N GLN A 34 1.82 -27.01 -11.81
CA GLN A 34 3.13 -27.03 -11.15
C GLN A 34 3.29 -25.90 -10.13
N ARG A 35 2.34 -24.96 -10.07
CA ARG A 35 2.40 -23.80 -9.17
C ARG A 35 2.09 -24.24 -7.74
N ALA A 36 2.91 -23.75 -6.80
CA ALA A 36 2.73 -24.10 -5.40
C ALA A 36 1.37 -23.64 -4.87
N THR A 37 0.72 -24.48 -4.08
CA THR A 37 -0.54 -24.15 -3.40
C THR A 37 -0.29 -23.29 -2.17
N ALA A 38 -1.34 -22.65 -1.64
CA ALA A 38 -1.24 -21.89 -0.39
C ALA A 38 -0.70 -22.74 0.77
N THR A 39 -1.20 -23.98 0.93
CA THR A 39 -0.74 -24.92 1.97
C THR A 39 0.76 -25.22 1.86
N GLN A 40 1.28 -25.40 0.64
CA GLN A 40 2.70 -25.62 0.41
C GLN A 40 3.53 -24.36 0.70
N LEU A 41 3.03 -23.19 0.31
CA LEU A 41 3.71 -21.90 0.51
C LEU A 41 3.77 -21.50 2.00
N LEU A 42 2.78 -21.89 2.81
CA LEU A 42 2.81 -21.70 4.27
C LEU A 42 3.97 -22.44 4.95
N GLN A 43 4.49 -23.49 4.32
CA GLN A 43 5.65 -24.26 4.81
C GLN A 43 6.99 -23.74 4.25
N HIS A 44 6.98 -22.69 3.45
CA HIS A 44 8.19 -22.14 2.84
C HIS A 44 9.04 -21.37 3.86
N PRO A 45 10.39 -21.46 3.84
CA PRO A 45 11.28 -20.76 4.78
C PRO A 45 10.97 -19.29 5.00
N PHE A 46 10.73 -18.54 3.92
CA PHE A 46 10.32 -17.13 3.96
C PHE A 46 9.07 -16.87 4.83
N ILE A 47 8.07 -17.75 4.79
CA ILE A 47 6.82 -17.60 5.55
C ILE A 47 6.96 -18.17 6.95
N THR A 48 7.62 -19.31 7.12
CA THR A 48 7.84 -19.91 8.44
C THR A 48 8.76 -19.09 9.33
N ALA A 49 9.66 -18.30 8.74
CA ALA A 49 10.51 -17.35 9.45
C ALA A 49 9.83 -15.98 9.71
N ALA A 50 8.53 -15.84 9.40
CA ALA A 50 7.81 -14.60 9.62
C ALA A 50 7.79 -14.22 11.11
N LYS A 51 8.10 -12.96 11.37
CA LYS A 51 8.04 -12.40 12.73
C LYS A 51 6.57 -12.20 13.15
N PRO A 52 6.30 -12.10 14.47
CA PRO A 52 4.97 -11.76 14.95
C PRO A 52 4.45 -10.44 14.39
N VAL A 53 3.12 -10.30 14.29
CA VAL A 53 2.43 -9.11 13.75
C VAL A 53 2.80 -7.79 14.45
N SER A 54 3.39 -7.85 15.63
CA SER A 54 3.85 -6.68 16.38
C SER A 54 4.85 -5.83 15.61
N ILE A 55 5.63 -6.40 14.68
CA ILE A 55 6.58 -5.64 13.86
C ILE A 55 5.91 -4.59 12.96
N LEU A 56 4.60 -4.72 12.73
CA LEU A 56 3.84 -3.82 11.87
C LEU A 56 3.28 -2.61 12.62
N ARG A 57 3.37 -2.58 13.96
CA ARG A 57 2.73 -1.52 14.77
C ARG A 57 3.15 -0.12 14.36
N ASP A 58 4.46 0.13 14.28
CA ASP A 58 4.97 1.47 13.99
C ASP A 58 4.53 1.94 12.60
N LEU A 59 4.65 1.07 11.59
CA LEU A 59 4.17 1.34 10.24
C LEU A 59 2.67 1.67 10.21
N ILE A 60 1.86 0.93 10.98
CA ILE A 60 0.41 1.15 11.07
C ILE A 60 0.12 2.51 11.73
N THR A 61 0.76 2.81 12.86
CA THR A 61 0.59 4.08 13.57
C THR A 61 0.97 5.26 12.68
N GLU A 62 2.16 5.24 12.08
CA GLU A 62 2.61 6.30 11.16
C GLU A 62 1.64 6.49 9.98
N SER A 63 1.14 5.39 9.41
CA SER A 63 0.18 5.44 8.31
C SER A 63 -1.16 6.05 8.73
N MET A 64 -1.64 5.74 9.93
CA MET A 64 -2.87 6.31 10.48
C MET A 64 -2.71 7.80 10.78
N GLU A 65 -1.60 8.21 11.38
CA GLU A 65 -1.30 9.61 11.68
C GLU A 65 -1.17 10.44 10.41
N MET A 66 -0.45 9.95 9.40
CA MET A 66 -0.34 10.61 8.10
C MET A 66 -1.71 10.77 7.44
N LYS A 67 -2.58 9.76 7.53
CA LYS A 67 -3.93 9.81 6.98
C LYS A 67 -4.81 10.83 7.73
N ALA A 68 -4.76 10.83 9.06
CA ALA A 68 -5.52 11.76 9.89
C ALA A 68 -5.07 13.21 9.65
N LYS A 69 -3.76 13.46 9.55
CA LYS A 69 -3.22 14.78 9.25
C LYS A 69 -3.69 15.29 7.89
N ARG A 70 -3.59 14.46 6.85
CA ARG A 70 -4.09 14.82 5.50
C ARG A 70 -5.59 15.11 5.48
N GLN A 71 -6.38 14.37 6.26
CA GLN A 71 -7.82 14.62 6.38
C GLN A 71 -8.11 15.94 7.10
N GLN A 72 -7.35 16.26 8.15
CA GLN A 72 -7.49 17.55 8.85
C GLN A 72 -7.08 18.73 7.96
N GLU A 73 -6.02 18.59 7.17
CA GLU A 73 -5.59 19.61 6.21
C GLU A 73 -6.68 19.85 5.15
N GLN A 74 -7.22 18.78 4.55
CA GLN A 74 -8.33 18.89 3.59
C GLN A 74 -9.58 19.52 4.20
N GLN A 75 -9.90 19.18 5.45
CA GLN A 75 -11.06 19.77 6.14
C GLN A 75 -10.86 21.28 6.42
N ARG A 76 -9.64 21.69 6.80
CA ARG A 76 -9.32 23.11 7.01
C ARG A 76 -9.37 23.91 5.71
N GLU A 77 -8.84 23.37 4.61
CA GLU A 77 -8.92 24.01 3.29
C GLU A 77 -10.38 24.24 2.86
N LEU A 78 -11.27 23.28 3.10
CA LEU A 78 -12.70 23.40 2.80
C LEU A 78 -13.41 24.44 3.69
N GLU A 79 -13.03 24.54 4.96
CA GLU A 79 -13.58 25.53 5.90
C GLU A 79 -13.11 26.96 5.56
N GLU A 80 -11.84 27.13 5.19
CA GLU A 80 -11.29 28.42 4.73
C GLU A 80 -11.98 28.89 3.44
N ASP A 81 -12.24 27.98 2.50
CA ASP A 81 -13.00 28.29 1.28
C ASP A 81 -14.46 28.70 1.59
N ASP A 82 -15.17 28.00 2.48
CA ASP A 82 -16.55 28.36 2.87
C ASP A 82 -16.62 29.73 3.57
N ASP A 83 -15.69 30.02 4.49
CA ASP A 83 -15.63 31.32 5.17
C ASP A 83 -15.32 32.46 4.20
N SER A 84 -14.44 32.23 3.21
CA SER A 84 -14.15 33.22 2.17
C SER A 84 -15.40 33.57 1.33
N VAL A 85 -16.19 32.55 0.96
CA VAL A 85 -17.43 32.72 0.19
C VAL A 85 -18.48 33.47 1.01
N ARG A 86 -18.61 33.16 2.31
CA ARG A 86 -19.53 33.87 3.22
C ARG A 86 -19.17 35.35 3.36
N ILE A 87 -17.88 35.66 3.56
CA ILE A 87 -17.40 37.05 3.67
C ILE A 87 -17.70 37.84 2.40
N VAL A 88 -17.45 37.25 1.22
CA VAL A 88 -17.73 37.89 -0.07
C VAL A 88 -19.23 38.17 -0.22
N ASN A 89 -20.08 37.18 0.07
CA ASN A 89 -21.54 37.33 -0.02
C ASN A 89 -22.09 38.39 0.94
N GLN A 90 -21.57 38.46 2.17
CA GLN A 90 -21.97 39.48 3.14
C GLN A 90 -21.56 40.89 2.67
N SER A 91 -20.39 41.02 2.06
CA SER A 91 -19.89 42.29 1.53
C SER A 91 -20.71 42.79 0.34
N ILE A 92 -21.18 41.88 -0.53
CA ILE A 92 -22.07 42.21 -1.65
C ILE A 92 -23.42 42.74 -1.14
N ASN A 93 -23.98 42.11 -0.10
CA ASN A 93 -25.28 42.50 0.45
C ASN A 93 -25.27 43.83 1.21
N GLN A 94 -24.11 44.38 1.57
CA GLN A 94 -23.99 45.71 2.20
C GLN A 94 -23.80 46.85 1.20
N MET A 95 -23.65 46.54 -0.09
CA MET A 95 -23.39 47.52 -1.16
C MET A 95 -24.67 47.98 -1.89
N TYR A 96 -25.82 47.40 -1.55
CA TYR A 96 -27.16 47.71 -2.07
C TYR A 96 -28.07 48.15 -0.92
#